data_AF-A0A2M7YG97-F1
#
_entry.id   AF-A0A2M7YG97-F1
#
_cell.length_a   1.000
_cell.length_b   1.000
_cell.length_c   1.000
_cell.angle_alpha   90.00
_cell.angle_beta   90.00
_cell.angle_gamma   90.00
#
_symmetry.space_group_name_H-M   'P 1'
#
loop_
_entity.id
_entity.type
_entity.pdbx_description
1 polymer ?
#
loop_
_entity_poly.entity_id
_entity_poly.type
_entity_poly.pdbx_seq_one_letter_code
_entity_poly.pdbx_strand_id
1 'polypeptide(L)'
;MIKIIIDSQYHRGQFDDWLAGGRVEYKDKKYYWSAQNSNYGFGWEIRPVSEEDWDNIAEDEFSEIIKLIEKCLYEHKSEFRF
;
A
#
# COMPACT_ATOMS: atom_id res chain seq x y z
N MET A 1 -16.75 3.26 -0.35
CA MET A 1 -16.11 2.18 -1.12
C MET A 1 -14.65 2.52 -1.27
N ILE A 2 -13.77 1.61 -0.89
CA ILE A 2 -12.32 1.75 -1.02
C ILE A 2 -11.90 0.85 -2.18
N LYS A 3 -11.18 1.41 -3.16
CA LYS A 3 -10.57 0.64 -4.24
C LYS A 3 -9.05 0.67 -4.07
N ILE A 4 -8.42 -0.50 -4.00
CA ILE A 4 -6.96 -0.64 -3.93
C ILE A 4 -6.45 -1.23 -5.23
N ILE A 5 -5.44 -0.59 -5.80
CA ILE A 5 -4.78 -1.01 -7.04
C ILE A 5 -3.29 -1.19 -6.73
N ILE A 6 -2.75 -2.37 -7.05
CA ILE A 6 -1.31 -2.66 -7.00
C ILE A 6 -0.77 -2.43 -8.42
N ASP A 7 -0.12 -1.29 -8.63
CA ASP A 7 0.44 -0.90 -9.93
C ASP A 7 1.77 -1.66 -10.22
N SER A 8 2.52 -2.00 -9.17
CA SER A 8 3.78 -2.74 -9.31
C SER A 8 4.08 -3.61 -8.08
N GLN A 9 4.69 -4.78 -8.32
CA GLN A 9 5.29 -5.64 -7.31
C GLN A 9 6.52 -6.31 -7.91
N TYR A 10 7.70 -6.12 -7.33
CA TYR A 10 8.95 -6.72 -7.82
C TYR A 10 9.91 -7.07 -6.68
N HIS A 11 10.72 -8.11 -6.90
CA HIS A 11 11.76 -8.54 -5.98
C HIS A 11 13.11 -7.93 -6.36
N ARG A 12 13.79 -7.32 -5.40
CA ARG A 12 15.12 -6.71 -5.54
C ARG A 12 16.16 -7.65 -4.97
N GLY A 13 16.58 -8.62 -5.79
CA GLY A 13 17.45 -9.72 -5.35
C GLY A 13 18.80 -9.33 -4.72
N GLN A 14 19.34 -8.13 -4.99
CA GLN A 14 20.57 -7.66 -4.33
C GLN A 14 20.40 -7.42 -2.82
N PHE A 15 19.19 -7.07 -2.38
CA PHE A 15 18.87 -6.78 -0.98
C PHE A 15 17.91 -7.82 -0.39
N ASP A 16 17.48 -8.78 -1.21
CA ASP A 16 16.44 -9.76 -0.90
C ASP A 16 15.14 -9.13 -0.37
N ASP A 17 14.82 -7.96 -0.90
CA ASP A 17 13.64 -7.19 -0.51
C ASP A 17 12.55 -7.29 -1.58
N TRP A 18 11.30 -7.26 -1.15
CA TRP A 18 10.17 -7.03 -2.04
C TRP A 18 9.75 -5.57 -2.00
N LEU A 19 9.47 -5.02 -3.18
CA LEU A 19 8.95 -3.67 -3.34
C LEU A 19 7.59 -3.75 -4.02
N ALA A 20 6.67 -2.94 -3.53
CA ALA A 20 5.35 -2.80 -4.12
C ALA A 20 4.93 -1.33 -4.12
N GLY A 21 3.99 -0.99 -4.99
CA GLY A 21 3.43 0.34 -5.02
C GLY A 21 2.13 0.37 -5.80
N GLY A 22 1.34 1.39 -5.54
CA GLY A 22 0.05 1.51 -6.16
C GLY A 22 -0.72 2.73 -5.71
N ARG A 23 -2.04 2.65 -5.86
CA ARG A 23 -2.95 3.71 -5.46
C ARG A 23 -4.20 3.19 -4.76
N VAL A 24 -4.76 4.06 -3.93
CA VAL A 24 -6.06 3.90 -3.28
C VAL A 24 -7.00 4.94 -3.86
N GLU A 25 -8.17 4.53 -4.31
CA GLU A 25 -9.26 5.43 -4.68
C GLU A 25 -10.31 5.39 -3.55
N TYR A 26 -10.47 6.51 -2.85
CA TYR A 26 -11.33 6.64 -1.67
C TYR A 26 -11.87 8.06 -1.54
N LYS A 27 -13.18 8.21 -1.28
CA LYS A 27 -13.87 9.52 -1.17
C LYS A 27 -13.55 10.46 -2.35
N ASP A 28 -13.64 9.94 -3.58
CA ASP A 28 -13.34 10.65 -4.84
C ASP A 28 -11.91 11.22 -4.95
N LYS A 29 -11.00 10.81 -4.06
CA LYS A 29 -9.59 11.14 -4.07
C LYS A 29 -8.75 9.92 -4.42
N LYS A 30 -7.54 10.19 -4.94
CA LYS A 30 -6.53 9.18 -5.26
C LYS A 30 -5.32 9.41 -4.36
N TYR A 31 -4.88 8.35 -3.70
CA TYR A 31 -3.75 8.38 -2.79
C TYR A 31 -2.72 7.37 -3.23
N TYR A 32 -1.46 7.77 -3.36
CA TYR A 32 -0.38 6.89 -3.81
C TYR A 32 0.40 6.37 -2.62
N TRP A 33 0.80 5.11 -2.71
CA TRP A 33 1.55 4.40 -1.67
C TRP A 33 2.66 3.56 -2.28
N SER A 34 3.66 3.31 -1.45
CA SER A 34 4.74 2.36 -1.72
C SER A 34 4.92 1.46 -0.50
N ALA A 35 5.45 0.26 -0.72
CA ALA A 35 5.73 -0.66 0.35
C ALA A 35 7.05 -1.39 0.11
N GLN A 36 7.76 -1.66 1.20
CA GLN A 36 8.93 -2.53 1.21
C GLN A 36 8.70 -3.66 2.21
N ASN A 37 8.98 -4.90 1.81
CA ASN A 37 9.06 -6.01 2.75
C ASN A 37 10.50 -6.50 2.75
N SER A 38 11.18 -6.19 3.85
CA SER A 38 12.57 -6.59 4.05
C SER A 38 12.64 -7.98 4.68
N ASN A 39 13.66 -8.75 4.31
CA ASN A 39 13.84 -10.10 4.84
C ASN A 39 14.24 -10.14 6.34
N TYR A 40 14.25 -8.99 7.03
CA TYR A 40 14.52 -8.86 8.46
C TYR A 40 13.31 -9.19 9.35
N GLY A 41 12.18 -9.63 8.77
CA GLY A 41 11.07 -10.24 9.51
C GLY A 41 10.00 -9.26 10.04
N PHE A 42 9.95 -8.03 9.54
CA PHE A 42 8.99 -7.02 9.98
C PHE A 42 7.71 -6.93 9.14
N GLY A 43 7.60 -7.68 8.03
CA GLY A 43 6.46 -7.63 7.12
C GLY A 43 6.53 -6.46 6.14
N TRP A 44 5.38 -6.10 5.56
CA TRP A 44 5.28 -4.97 4.63
C TRP A 44 5.25 -3.64 5.38
N GLU A 45 6.26 -2.82 5.16
CA GLU A 45 6.28 -1.43 5.57
C GLU A 45 5.64 -0.57 4.48
N ILE A 46 4.39 -0.15 4.70
CA ILE A 46 3.61 0.63 3.73
C ILE A 46 3.67 2.11 4.11
N ARG A 47 3.97 2.97 3.14
CA ARG A 47 4.08 4.42 3.33
C ARG A 47 3.40 5.20 2.22
N PRO A 48 2.82 6.37 2.51
CA PRO A 48 2.49 7.38 1.51
C PRO A 48 3.67 7.70 0.61
N VAL A 49 3.41 7.95 -0.68
CA VAL A 49 4.44 8.52 -1.58
C VAL A 49 4.67 10.01 -1.27
N SER A 50 3.61 10.72 -0.89
CA SER A 50 3.64 12.10 -0.41
C SER A 50 2.79 12.18 0.85
N GLU A 51 3.34 12.69 1.95
CA GLU A 51 2.58 12.87 3.20
C GLU A 51 1.43 13.88 3.02
N GLU A 52 1.68 14.95 2.26
CA GLU A 52 0.70 16.01 1.96
C GLU A 52 -0.57 15.48 1.29
N ASP A 53 -0.46 14.41 0.49
CA ASP A 53 -1.61 13.80 -0.19
C ASP A 53 -2.56 13.11 0.81
N TRP A 54 -2.05 12.67 1.96
CA TRP A 54 -2.77 11.91 2.97
C TRP A 54 -3.20 12.75 4.19
N ASP A 55 -2.76 14.01 4.31
CA ASP A 55 -3.10 14.92 5.42
C ASP A 55 -4.62 15.12 5.64
N ASN A 56 -5.43 14.86 4.60
CA ASN A 56 -6.89 15.01 4.66
C ASN A 56 -7.63 13.74 5.10
N ILE A 57 -6.90 12.65 5.40
CA ILE A 57 -7.45 11.40 5.90
C ILE A 57 -7.33 11.39 7.43
N ALA A 58 -8.39 10.95 8.10
CA ALA A 58 -8.33 10.75 9.55
C ALA A 58 -7.43 9.55 9.89
N GLU A 59 -6.77 9.58 11.05
CA GLU A 59 -5.78 8.57 11.45
C GLU A 59 -6.36 7.14 11.50
N ASP A 60 -7.63 7.01 11.89
CA ASP A 60 -8.36 5.74 11.91
C ASP A 60 -8.62 5.21 10.48
N GLU A 61 -9.04 6.08 9.57
CA GLU A 61 -9.22 5.75 8.15
C GLU A 61 -7.89 5.39 7.48
N PHE A 62 -6.81 6.11 7.83
CA PHE A 62 -5.46 5.79 7.39
C PHE A 62 -5.06 4.38 7.84
N SER A 63 -5.22 4.08 9.13
CA SER A 63 -4.89 2.77 9.69
C SER A 63 -5.68 1.64 9.03
N GLU A 64 -6.96 1.87 8.73
CA GLU A 64 -7.80 0.91 8.01
C GLU A 64 -7.29 0.67 6.58
N ILE A 65 -6.99 1.74 5.84
CA ILE A 65 -6.48 1.64 4.47
C ILE A 65 -5.15 0.88 4.43
N ILE A 66 -4.23 1.15 5.36
CA ILE A 66 -2.93 0.47 5.45
C ILE A 66 -3.13 -1.04 5.68
N LYS A 67 -4.03 -1.44 6.60
CA LYS A 67 -4.35 -2.86 6.85
C LYS A 67 -4.94 -3.53 5.61
N LEU A 68 -5.78 -2.82 4.86
CA LEU A 68 -6.34 -3.34 3.61
C LEU A 68 -5.26 -3.51 2.55
N ILE A 69 -4.34 -2.56 2.37
CA ILE A 69 -3.20 -2.67 1.45
C ILE A 69 -2.35 -3.88 1.82
N GLU A 70 -2.00 -4.04 3.09
CA GLU A 70 -1.22 -5.17 3.58
C GLU A 70 -1.88 -6.50 3.23
N LYS A 71 -3.19 -6.64 3.50
CA LYS A 71 -3.96 -7.83 3.12
C LYS A 71 -3.92 -8.06 1.60
N CYS A 72 -4.04 -7.02 0.79
CA CYS A 72 -3.99 -7.11 -0.67
C CYS A 72 -2.64 -7.64 -1.16
N LEU A 73 -1.54 -7.22 -0.54
CA LEU A 73 -0.17 -7.65 -0.89
C LEU A 73 0.05 -9.15 -0.67
N TYR A 74 -0.63 -9.77 0.30
CA TYR A 74 -0.58 -11.22 0.53
C TYR A 74 -1.50 -12.03 -0.41
N GLU A 75 -2.52 -11.41 -1.00
CA GLU A 75 -3.50 -12.09 -1.86
C GLU A 75 -3.08 -12.19 -3.34
N HIS A 76 -1.95 -11.60 -3.74
CA HIS A 76 -1.38 -11.65 -5.10
C HIS A 76 -2.37 -11.27 -6.24
N LYS A 77 -3.35 -10.40 -5.98
CA LYS A 77 -4.21 -9.78 -7.02
C LYS A 77 -3.79 -8.34 -7.26
N SER A 78 -4.17 -7.77 -8.40
CA SER A 78 -3.83 -6.39 -8.77
C SER A 78 -4.90 -5.35 -8.41
N GLU A 79 -6.15 -5.77 -8.15
CA GLU A 79 -7.26 -4.87 -7.83
C GLU A 79 -8.17 -5.47 -6.75
N PHE A 80 -8.58 -4.63 -5.80
CA PHE A 80 -9.51 -4.98 -4.71
C PHE A 80 -10.54 -3.87 -4.48
N ARG A 81 -11.75 -4.23 -4.05
CA ARG A 81 -12.85 -3.31 -3.74
C ARG A 81 -13.50 -3.71 -2.41
N PHE A 82 -13.69 -2.73 -1.54
CA PHE A 82 -14.28 -2.85 -0.20
C PHE A 82 -15.41 -1.84 0.00
#